data_AF-A0A0H5BLI6-F1
#
_entry.id   AF-A0A0H5BLI6-F1
#
_cell.length_a   1.000
_cell.length_b   1.000
_cell.length_c   1.000
_cell.angle_alpha   90.00
_cell.angle_beta   90.00
_cell.angle_gamma   90.00
#
_symmetry.space_group_name_H-M   'P 1'
#
loop_
_entity.id
_entity.type
_entity.pdbx_description
1 polymer ?
#
loop_
_entity_poly.entity_id
_entity_poly.type
_entity_poly.pdbx_seq_one_letter_code
_entity_poly.pdbx_strand_id
1 'polypeptide(L)'
;MTTQRWILAFCLSLASVFGTVELFKTKEIQTYTCRTFGSGIVQPFKGESYYVRSDCPFKLTSFNVNRGEYSVTIRRGHNGLLVQVEIIINKVTTLLQNGHILVQNKRFEPKQKTAASLNNK
;
A
#
# COMPACT_ATOMS: atom_id res chain seq x y z
N MET A 1 -11.02 5.75 -65.61
CA MET A 1 -9.81 5.18 -64.95
C MET A 1 -9.21 6.24 -64.02
N THR A 2 -9.79 6.55 -62.84
CA THR A 2 -9.10 7.42 -61.85
C THR A 2 -9.73 7.48 -60.45
N THR A 3 -11.00 7.14 -60.24
CA THR A 3 -11.65 7.25 -58.91
C THR A 3 -11.29 6.13 -57.94
N GLN A 4 -10.99 4.93 -58.44
CA GLN A 4 -10.72 3.76 -57.60
C GLN A 4 -9.33 3.80 -56.91
N ARG A 5 -8.38 4.58 -57.45
CA ARG A 5 -7.02 4.74 -56.89
C ARG A 5 -6.97 5.70 -55.71
N TRP A 6 -7.88 6.68 -55.64
CA TRP A 6 -7.91 7.66 -54.54
C TRP A 6 -8.56 7.12 -53.27
N ILE A 7 -9.58 6.26 -53.40
CA ILE A 7 -10.26 5.67 -52.25
C ILE A 7 -9.32 4.73 -51.46
N LEU A 8 -8.51 3.95 -52.17
CA LEU A 8 -7.53 3.05 -51.52
C LEU A 8 -6.44 3.83 -50.79
N ALA A 9 -5.92 4.91 -51.38
CA ALA A 9 -4.93 5.77 -50.73
C ALA A 9 -5.47 6.45 -49.47
N PHE A 10 -6.76 6.82 -49.46
CA PHE A 10 -7.41 7.42 -48.29
C PHE A 10 -7.64 6.39 -47.16
N CYS A 11 -7.99 5.15 -47.50
CA CYS A 11 -8.11 4.06 -46.51
C CYS A 11 -6.75 3.66 -45.90
N LEU A 12 -5.69 3.65 -46.71
CA LEU A 12 -4.31 3.36 -46.25
C LEU A 12 -3.73 4.50 -45.37
N SER A 13 -4.23 5.73 -45.52
CA SER A 13 -3.77 6.88 -44.73
C SER A 13 -4.43 6.98 -43.34
N LEU A 14 -5.60 6.37 -43.14
CA LEU A 14 -6.29 6.33 -41.84
C LEU A 14 -5.93 5.10 -40.99
N ALA A 15 -5.43 4.03 -41.61
CA ALA A 15 -4.98 2.83 -40.90
C ALA A 15 -3.59 2.98 -40.24
N SER A 16 -2.81 4.02 -40.58
CA SER A 16 -1.44 4.22 -40.09
C SER A 16 -1.33 5.00 -38.78
N VAL A 17 -2.44 5.48 -38.20
CA VAL A 17 -2.44 6.19 -36.90
C VAL A 17 -2.99 5.34 -35.75
N PHE A 18 -3.70 4.25 -36.05
CA PHE A 18 -4.11 3.28 -35.04
C PHE A 18 -3.17 2.07 -35.05
N GLY A 19 -1.89 2.35 -34.81
CA GLY A 19 -1.03 1.33 -34.22
C GLY A 19 -1.71 0.86 -32.95
N THR A 20 -2.13 -0.39 -32.92
CA THR A 20 -2.40 -1.14 -31.71
C THR A 20 -1.11 -1.18 -30.90
N VAL A 21 -0.81 -0.06 -30.25
CA VAL A 21 -0.21 -0.11 -28.93
C VAL A 21 -1.31 -0.74 -28.09
N GLU A 22 -1.38 -2.07 -28.13
CA GLU A 22 -1.69 -2.80 -26.93
C GLU A 22 -0.69 -2.25 -25.93
N LEU A 23 -1.14 -1.24 -25.19
CA LEU A 23 -0.61 -0.90 -23.91
C LEU A 23 -0.84 -2.18 -23.14
N PHE A 24 0.11 -3.12 -23.29
CA PHE A 24 0.53 -4.03 -22.26
C PHE A 24 0.86 -3.09 -21.11
N LYS A 25 -0.21 -2.69 -20.42
CA LYS A 25 -0.19 -2.15 -19.08
C LYS A 25 0.36 -3.34 -18.33
N THR A 26 1.70 -3.43 -18.35
CA THR A 26 2.53 -4.23 -17.47
C THR A 26 1.74 -4.28 -16.21
N LYS A 27 1.16 -5.45 -15.92
CA LYS A 27 0.16 -5.67 -14.88
C LYS A 27 0.72 -5.01 -13.63
N GLU A 28 0.35 -3.74 -13.47
CA GLU A 28 0.95 -2.88 -12.47
C GLU A 28 0.52 -3.61 -11.22
N ILE A 29 1.48 -4.08 -10.43
CA ILE A 29 1.16 -4.67 -9.15
C ILE A 29 0.46 -3.52 -8.44
N GLN A 30 -0.87 -3.50 -8.50
CA GLN A 30 -1.68 -2.50 -7.85
C GLN A 30 -1.46 -2.79 -6.38
N THR A 31 -0.49 -2.09 -5.81
CA THR A 31 -0.12 -2.24 -4.42
C THR A 31 -1.26 -1.64 -3.62
N TYR A 32 -2.27 -2.45 -3.31
CA TYR A 32 -3.36 -2.08 -2.43
C TYR A 32 -2.76 -1.79 -1.05
N THR A 33 -2.56 -0.51 -0.76
CA THR A 33 -1.87 -0.06 0.45
C THR A 33 -2.85 0.67 1.34
N CYS A 34 -3.05 0.18 2.56
CA CYS A 34 -3.70 0.94 3.62
C CYS A 34 -2.64 1.76 4.36
N ARG A 35 -2.90 3.04 4.60
CA ARG A 35 -1.96 3.94 5.29
C ARG A 35 -2.69 4.69 6.40
N THR A 36 -1.93 5.05 7.42
CA THR A 36 -2.38 6.04 8.39
C THR A 36 -1.21 6.94 8.76
N PHE A 37 -1.42 8.24 8.78
CA PHE A 37 -0.34 9.22 8.94
C PHE A 37 -0.85 10.50 9.61
N GLY A 38 0.10 11.35 10.01
CA GLY A 38 -0.19 12.53 10.80
C GLY A 38 -0.92 12.18 12.11
N SER A 39 -1.83 13.05 12.52
CA SER A 39 -2.58 12.97 13.77
C SER A 39 -3.94 12.25 13.65
N GLY A 40 -4.22 11.56 12.54
CA GLY A 40 -5.50 10.83 12.39
C GLY A 40 -5.97 10.52 10.98
N ILE A 41 -5.20 10.79 9.92
CA ILE A 41 -5.62 10.44 8.56
C ILE A 41 -5.52 8.93 8.37
N VAL A 42 -6.57 8.33 7.80
CA VAL A 42 -6.63 6.93 7.39
C VAL A 42 -6.95 6.89 5.90
N GLN A 43 -6.06 6.26 5.14
CA GLN A 43 -6.22 5.97 3.72
C GLN A 43 -6.53 4.47 3.60
N PRO A 44 -7.77 4.08 3.25
CA PRO A 44 -8.14 2.68 3.09
C PRO A 44 -7.49 2.07 1.84
N PHE A 45 -7.53 0.74 1.73
CA PHE A 45 -7.07 0.02 0.52
C PHE A 45 -7.80 0.47 -0.76
N LYS A 46 -9.05 0.89 -0.62
CA LYS A 46 -9.92 1.40 -1.68
C LYS A 46 -10.84 2.46 -1.11
N GLY A 47 -11.08 3.52 -1.87
CA GLY A 47 -11.95 4.64 -1.48
C GLY A 47 -11.15 5.87 -1.05
N GLU A 48 -11.87 6.86 -0.52
CA GLU A 48 -11.30 8.14 -0.13
C GLU A 48 -10.68 8.08 1.27
N SER A 49 -9.72 8.96 1.51
CA SER A 49 -9.11 9.12 2.83
C SER A 49 -10.06 9.83 3.78
N TYR A 50 -10.02 9.46 5.05
CA TYR A 50 -10.84 10.06 6.11
C TYR A 50 -10.02 10.34 7.36
N TYR A 51 -10.56 11.18 8.24
CA TYR A 51 -9.91 11.58 9.50
C TYR A 51 -10.60 10.92 10.70
N VAL A 52 -9.80 10.31 11.58
CA VAL A 52 -10.25 9.71 12.83
C VAL A 52 -9.44 10.30 13.98
N ARG A 53 -10.14 10.91 14.93
CA ARG A 53 -9.57 11.38 16.20
C ARG A 53 -10.05 10.49 17.33
N SER A 54 -9.16 9.62 17.82
CA SER A 54 -9.42 8.76 18.97
C SER A 54 -8.10 8.37 19.62
N ASP A 55 -8.11 8.27 20.95
CA ASP A 55 -7.03 7.69 21.76
C ASP A 55 -7.33 6.24 22.20
N CYS A 56 -8.52 5.73 21.87
CA CYS A 56 -8.88 4.34 22.03
C CYS A 56 -8.12 3.45 21.01
N PRO A 57 -7.81 2.21 21.37
CA PRO A 57 -7.30 1.24 20.39
C PRO A 57 -8.39 0.90 19.36
N PHE A 58 -8.02 0.85 18.08
CA PHE A 58 -8.93 0.42 17.01
C PHE A 58 -8.20 -0.42 15.94
N LYS A 59 -8.94 -1.34 15.32
CA LYS A 59 -8.43 -2.18 14.23
C LYS A 59 -8.27 -1.34 12.96
N LEU A 60 -7.05 -1.20 12.48
CA LEU A 60 -6.73 -0.56 11.20
C LEU A 60 -7.03 -1.51 10.03
N THR A 61 -6.74 -2.79 10.20
CA THR A 61 -7.12 -3.85 9.27
C THR A 61 -7.20 -5.20 9.97
N SER A 62 -8.05 -6.09 9.45
CA SER A 62 -8.19 -7.46 9.94
C SER A 62 -8.65 -8.34 8.78
N PHE A 63 -8.06 -9.52 8.66
CA PHE A 63 -8.51 -10.52 7.71
C PHE A 63 -8.21 -11.92 8.25
N ASN A 64 -8.98 -12.90 7.78
CA ASN A 64 -8.84 -14.30 8.15
C ASN A 64 -8.57 -15.10 6.88
N VAL A 65 -7.47 -15.86 6.88
CA VAL A 65 -7.10 -16.75 5.77
C VAL A 65 -6.59 -18.06 6.36
N ASN A 66 -7.06 -19.20 5.84
CA ASN A 66 -6.62 -20.54 6.26
C ASN A 66 -6.69 -20.77 7.78
N ARG A 67 -7.74 -20.27 8.45
CA ARG A 67 -7.94 -20.32 9.93
C ARG A 67 -6.90 -19.51 10.74
N GLY A 68 -6.00 -18.78 10.08
CA GLY A 68 -5.13 -17.81 10.72
C GLY A 68 -5.81 -16.45 10.83
N GLU A 69 -5.70 -15.82 11.99
CA GLU A 69 -6.07 -14.42 12.19
C GLU A 69 -4.88 -13.52 11.88
N TYR A 70 -5.15 -12.49 11.09
CA TYR A 70 -4.21 -11.42 10.77
C TYR A 70 -4.87 -10.09 11.10
N SER A 71 -4.24 -9.29 11.94
CA SER A 71 -4.78 -7.97 12.26
C SER A 71 -3.68 -6.98 12.62
N VAL A 72 -3.98 -5.72 12.37
CA VAL A 72 -3.20 -4.58 12.83
C VAL A 72 -4.13 -3.69 13.63
N THR A 73 -3.85 -3.56 14.92
CA THR A 73 -4.56 -2.67 15.84
C THR A 73 -3.62 -1.51 16.17
N ILE A 74 -4.12 -0.29 16.11
CA ILE A 74 -3.35 0.90 16.47
C ILE A 74 -3.98 1.61 17.65
N ARG A 75 -3.15 2.29 18.43
CA ARG A 75 -3.59 3.25 19.43
C ARG A 75 -2.83 4.55 19.25
N ARG A 76 -3.56 5.66 19.27
CA ARG A 76 -2.99 7.00 19.22
C ARG A 76 -3.00 7.63 20.61
N GLY A 77 -2.09 8.55 20.86
CA GLY A 77 -2.08 9.38 22.06
C GLY A 77 -3.11 10.52 21.94
N HIS A 78 -3.24 11.28 23.01
CA HIS A 78 -4.12 12.47 23.05
C HIS A 78 -3.75 13.54 22.01
N ASN A 79 -2.47 13.59 21.61
CA ASN A 79 -1.96 14.45 20.54
C ASN A 79 -2.24 13.90 19.13
N GLY A 80 -2.92 12.76 19.02
CA GLY A 80 -3.21 12.07 17.78
C GLY A 80 -2.01 11.31 17.20
N LEU A 81 -0.82 11.33 17.81
CA LEU A 81 0.33 10.58 17.31
C LEU A 81 0.21 9.10 17.63
N LEU A 82 0.74 8.26 16.74
CA LEU A 82 0.76 6.81 16.92
C LEU A 82 1.70 6.45 18.10
N VAL A 83 1.17 5.80 19.13
CA VAL A 83 1.95 5.42 20.32
C VAL A 83 2.13 3.90 20.45
N GLN A 84 1.27 3.14 19.79
CA GLN A 84 1.30 1.68 19.85
C GLN A 84 0.74 1.08 18.55
N VAL A 85 1.40 0.03 18.07
CA VAL A 85 0.91 -0.84 17.01
C VAL A 85 1.00 -2.28 17.48
N GLU A 86 -0.12 -2.98 17.46
CA GLU A 86 -0.17 -4.42 17.67
C GLU A 86 -0.42 -5.10 16.33
N ILE A 87 0.45 -6.05 16.00
CA ILE A 87 0.39 -6.83 14.77
C ILE A 87 0.23 -8.29 15.18
N ILE A 88 -0.88 -8.90 14.77
CA ILE A 88 -1.12 -10.33 14.93
C ILE A 88 -0.95 -10.97 13.56
N ILE A 89 -0.01 -11.90 13.44
CA ILE A 89 0.19 -12.72 12.23
C ILE A 89 0.16 -14.17 12.67
N ASN A 90 -0.89 -14.89 12.30
CA ASN A 90 -1.02 -16.32 12.59
C ASN A 90 -0.75 -16.65 14.07
N LYS A 91 -1.46 -15.99 14.98
CA LYS A 91 -1.32 -16.11 16.45
C LYS A 91 0.00 -15.61 17.04
N VAL A 92 0.88 -15.03 16.23
CA VAL A 92 2.08 -14.34 16.71
C VAL A 92 1.78 -12.87 16.94
N THR A 93 1.86 -12.43 18.18
CA THR A 93 1.69 -11.01 18.54
C THR A 93 3.03 -10.30 18.54
N THR A 94 3.11 -9.24 17.74
CA THR A 94 4.20 -8.27 17.69
C THR A 94 3.67 -6.93 18.16
N LEU A 95 4.25 -6.38 19.21
CA LEU A 95 3.92 -5.08 19.77
C LEU A 95 5.04 -4.09 19.46
N LEU A 96 4.71 -2.99 18.80
CA LEU A 96 5.58 -1.84 18.61
C LEU A 96 5.08 -0.75 19.55
N GLN A 97 5.91 -0.38 20.52
CA GLN A 97 5.55 0.62 21.52
C GLN A 97 6.78 1.43 21.90
N ASN A 98 6.67 2.76 21.83
CA ASN A 98 7.73 3.69 22.24
C ASN A 98 9.12 3.37 21.62
N GLY A 99 9.15 2.95 20.35
CA GLY A 99 10.40 2.59 19.65
C GLY A 99 10.95 1.19 19.94
N HIS A 100 10.31 0.42 20.82
CA HIS A 100 10.65 -0.97 21.09
C HIS A 100 9.77 -1.93 20.29
N ILE A 101 10.35 -3.07 19.92
CA ILE A 101 9.65 -4.18 19.28
C ILE A 101 9.63 -5.33 20.29
N LEU A 102 8.43 -5.81 20.62
CA LEU A 102 8.24 -7.01 21.43
C LEU A 102 7.54 -8.06 20.59
N VAL A 103 8.11 -9.25 20.47
CA VAL A 103 7.47 -10.41 19.82
C VAL A 103 7.25 -11.46 20.89
N GLN A 104 6.00 -11.85 21.14
CA GLN A 104 5.67 -12.83 22.19
C GLN A 104 6.33 -12.48 23.54
N ASN A 105 6.21 -11.21 23.97
CA ASN A 105 6.81 -10.64 25.18
C ASN A 105 8.35 -10.65 25.26
N LYS A 106 9.04 -11.00 24.17
CA LYS A 106 10.50 -10.89 24.08
C LYS A 106 10.86 -9.62 23.35
N ARG A 107 11.74 -8.81 23.96
CA ARG A 107 12.23 -7.56 23.37
C ARG A 107 13.26 -7.84 22.27
N PHE A 108 13.11 -7.16 21.15
CA PHE A 108 14.04 -7.19 20.03
C PHE A 108 14.54 -5.78 19.74
N GLU A 109 15.84 -5.66 19.50
CA GLU A 109 16.43 -4.42 19.03
C GLU A 109 16.63 -4.51 17.52
N PRO A 110 15.91 -3.70 16.73
CA PRO A 110 16.10 -3.70 15.29
C PRO A 110 17.53 -3.25 14.97
N LYS A 111 18.24 -4.01 14.14
CA LYS A 111 19.51 -3.53 13.56
C LYS A 111 19.19 -2.30 12.69
N GLN A 112 19.48 -1.10 13.19
CA GLN A 112 19.39 0.10 12.37
C GLN A 112 20.42 -0.01 11.25
N LYS A 113 19.97 0.02 9.99
CA LYS A 113 20.87 0.30 8.88
C LYS A 113 21.30 1.76 9.05
N THR A 114 22.54 1.97 9.49
CA THR A 114 23.15 3.29 9.49
C THR A 114 23.30 3.74 8.03
N ALA A 115 23.08 5.03 7.76
CA ALA A 115 23.12 5.62 6.41
C ALA A 115 24.40 5.32 5.60
N ALA A 116 25.47 4.85 6.26
CA ALA A 116 26.70 4.37 5.61
C ALA A 116 26.51 3.17 4.66
N SER A 117 25.38 2.45 4.71
CA SER A 117 25.10 1.31 3.81
C SER A 117 24.47 1.71 2.46
N LEU A 118 24.19 2.99 2.22
CA LEU A 118 23.55 3.48 0.97
C LEU A 118 24.55 3.90 -0.12
N ASN A 119 25.86 3.95 0.15
CA ASN A 119 26.86 4.40 -0.81
C ASN A 119 27.66 3.29 -1.52
N ASN A 120 27.29 2.02 -1.34
CA ASN A 120 27.87 0.91 -2.11
C ASN A 120 26.78 0.21 -2.92
N LYS A 121 26.34 0.86 -4.00
CA LYS A 121 25.84 0.17 -5.19
C LYS A 121 26.09 1.00 -6.43
#